data_AF-Q2N8N3-F1
#
_entry.id   AF-Q2N8N3-F1
#
_cell.length_a   1.000
_cell.length_b   1.000
_cell.length_c   1.000
_cell.angle_alpha   90.00
_cell.angle_beta   90.00
_cell.angle_gamma   90.00
#
_symmetry.space_group_name_H-M   'P 1'
#
loop_
_entity.id
_entity.type
_entity.pdbx_description
1 polymer ?
#
loop_
_entity_poly.entity_id
_entity_poly.type
_entity_poly.pdbx_seq_one_letter_code
_entity_poly.pdbx_strand_id
1 'polypeptide(L)'
;MTDPLGQGVAFPLIAGADGRIAWSRGEQNIRESIALILQTDLGERVALSKFGAGLPRMLFEPNNAATHARLAKDIERSLAKWERRIKVEQVEVEGDPRQAETAIASVTYSLVATGQRERIALDVPVGADAQGGV
;
A
#
# COMPACT_ATOMS: atom_id res chain seq x y z
N MET A 1 8.69 -7.47 28.03
CA MET A 1 8.76 -8.14 26.72
C MET A 1 8.51 -7.10 25.66
N THR A 2 9.51 -6.80 24.83
CA THR A 2 9.42 -5.81 23.75
C THR A 2 8.69 -6.44 22.58
N ASP A 3 7.73 -5.73 21.99
CA ASP A 3 7.00 -6.17 20.80
C ASP A 3 8.00 -6.42 19.65
N PRO A 4 8.09 -7.65 19.11
CA PRO A 4 9.08 -7.99 18.07
C PRO A 4 8.85 -7.24 16.75
N LEU A 5 7.68 -6.63 16.56
CA LEU A 5 7.34 -5.87 15.36
C LEU A 5 7.67 -4.37 15.50
N GLY A 6 8.00 -3.92 16.71
CA GLY A 6 8.44 -2.55 17.00
C GLY A 6 7.30 -1.57 17.29
N GLN A 7 7.69 -0.30 17.44
CA GLN A 7 6.81 0.83 17.72
C GLN A 7 7.25 2.02 16.87
N GLY A 8 6.30 2.78 16.36
CA GLY A 8 6.55 4.00 15.60
C GLY A 8 5.47 5.05 15.83
N VAL A 9 5.70 6.24 15.29
CA VAL A 9 4.65 7.28 15.24
C VAL A 9 3.48 6.74 14.41
N ALA A 10 2.27 6.92 14.91
CA ALA A 10 1.06 6.44 14.23
C ALA A 10 0.79 7.21 12.93
N PHE A 11 0.22 6.51 11.96
CA PHE A 11 -0.30 7.09 10.71
C PHE A 11 -1.79 6.76 10.54
N PRO A 12 -2.64 7.72 10.14
CA PRO A 12 -2.34 9.13 9.88
C PRO A 12 -1.87 9.88 11.15
N LEU A 13 -1.04 10.90 10.95
CA LEU A 13 -0.51 11.70 12.06
C LEU A 13 -1.61 12.59 12.62
N ILE A 14 -2.22 12.14 13.71
CA ILE A 14 -3.29 12.87 14.42
C ILE A 14 -2.80 13.17 15.84
N ALA A 15 -2.92 14.42 16.25
CA ALA A 15 -2.70 14.81 17.64
C ALA A 15 -3.95 14.47 18.47
N GLY A 16 -3.75 13.84 19.62
CA GLY A 16 -4.81 13.58 20.58
C GLY A 16 -5.38 14.89 21.16
N ALA A 17 -6.52 14.81 21.83
CA ALA A 17 -7.13 15.96 22.51
C ALA A 17 -6.19 16.58 23.58
N ASP A 18 -5.19 15.83 24.04
CA ASP A 18 -4.14 16.26 24.96
C ASP A 18 -2.90 16.84 24.25
N GLY A 19 -2.95 17.00 22.92
CA GLY A 19 -1.86 17.50 22.09
C GLY A 19 -0.73 16.49 21.83
N ARG A 20 -0.85 15.24 22.28
CA ARG A 20 0.19 14.22 22.09
C ARG A 20 0.04 13.50 20.76
N ILE A 21 1.18 13.10 20.19
CA ILE A 21 1.23 12.27 18.99
C ILE A 21 0.97 10.81 19.38
N ALA A 22 0.04 10.17 18.68
CA ALA A 22 -0.24 8.76 18.85
C ALA A 22 0.94 7.88 18.39
N TRP A 23 1.12 6.75 19.05
CA TRP A 23 2.10 5.73 18.68
C TRP A 23 1.37 4.48 18.20
N SER A 24 1.82 3.90 17.08
CA SER A 24 1.39 2.57 16.66
C SER A 24 2.43 1.53 17.02
N ARG A 25 1.95 0.31 17.27
CA ARG A 25 2.76 -0.84 17.69
C ARG A 25 2.30 -2.08 16.93
N GLY A 26 3.14 -3.11 16.90
CA GLY A 26 2.73 -4.42 16.42
C GLY A 26 2.28 -4.41 14.96
N GLU A 27 1.26 -5.20 14.71
CA GLU A 27 0.58 -5.38 13.42
C GLU A 27 0.01 -4.07 12.88
N GLN A 28 -0.53 -3.22 13.76
CA GLN A 28 -1.07 -1.93 13.36
C GLN A 28 0.02 -1.02 12.78
N ASN A 29 1.21 -1.00 13.38
CA ASN A 29 2.33 -0.23 12.83
C ASN A 29 2.77 -0.74 11.45
N ILE A 30 2.63 -2.05 11.19
CA ILE A 30 2.92 -2.64 9.88
C ILE A 30 1.88 -2.20 8.85
N ARG A 31 0.58 -2.26 9.18
CA ARG A 31 -0.49 -1.78 8.28
C ARG A 31 -0.30 -0.31 7.90
N GLU A 32 0.05 0.51 8.87
CA GLU A 32 0.34 1.93 8.67
C GLU A 32 1.58 2.17 7.82
N SER A 33 2.64 1.39 8.03
CA SER A 33 3.86 1.41 7.21
C SER A 33 3.57 1.02 5.76
N ILE A 34 2.77 -0.04 5.53
CA ILE A 34 2.31 -0.45 4.20
C ILE A 34 1.56 0.69 3.53
N ALA A 35 0.59 1.31 4.22
CA ALA A 35 -0.16 2.45 3.68
C ALA A 35 0.78 3.60 3.29
N LEU A 36 1.74 3.96 4.14
CA LEU A 36 2.75 4.98 3.83
C LEU A 36 3.56 4.65 2.59
N ILE A 37 4.05 3.42 2.44
CA ILE A 37 4.83 3.00 1.27
C ILE A 37 3.99 3.10 0.00
N LEU A 38 2.75 2.61 0.04
CA LEU A 38 1.90 2.51 -1.15
C LEU A 38 1.33 3.86 -1.60
N GLN A 39 1.08 4.78 -0.66
CA GLN A 39 0.54 6.11 -0.97
C GLN A 39 1.61 7.14 -1.36
N THR A 40 2.90 6.86 -1.11
CA THR A 40 3.99 7.79 -1.45
C THR A 40 4.45 7.59 -2.90
N ASP A 41 4.61 8.68 -3.66
CA ASP A 41 5.21 8.64 -5.00
C ASP A 41 6.74 8.67 -4.94
N LEU A 42 7.37 8.11 -5.98
CA LEU A 42 8.82 8.18 -6.15
C LEU A 42 9.24 9.64 -6.36
N GLY A 43 10.24 10.08 -5.59
CA GLY A 43 10.74 11.45 -5.59
C GLY A 43 10.08 12.37 -4.56
N GLU A 44 8.96 11.97 -3.96
CA GLU A 44 8.23 12.79 -2.97
C GLU A 44 9.05 13.03 -1.70
N ARG A 45 9.81 12.02 -1.25
CA ARG A 45 10.72 12.16 -0.11
C ARG A 45 12.06 12.71 -0.55
N VAL A 46 12.30 14.00 -0.26
CA VAL A 46 13.51 14.76 -0.65
C VAL A 46 14.83 14.00 -0.38
N ALA A 47 15.01 13.49 0.85
CA ALA A 47 16.23 12.78 1.24
C ALA A 47 16.21 11.26 0.92
N LEU A 48 15.10 10.75 0.38
CA LEU A 48 14.89 9.33 0.09
C LEU A 48 14.04 9.15 -1.16
N SER A 49 14.50 9.71 -2.28
CA SER A 49 13.73 9.80 -3.54
C SER A 49 13.29 8.44 -4.11
N LYS A 50 13.92 7.34 -3.72
CA LYS A 50 13.56 5.98 -4.15
C LYS A 50 12.45 5.34 -3.31
N PHE A 51 12.00 5.99 -2.23
CA PHE A 51 10.93 5.51 -1.37
C PHE A 51 9.57 5.72 -2.02
N GLY A 52 8.63 4.81 -1.73
CA GLY A 52 7.29 4.81 -2.30
C GLY A 52 7.09 3.65 -3.28
N ALA A 53 5.83 3.50 -3.70
CA ALA A 53 5.42 2.52 -4.71
C ALA A 53 5.08 3.15 -6.06
N GLY A 54 4.92 4.48 -6.11
CA GLY A 54 4.64 5.20 -7.36
C GLY A 54 3.26 4.95 -7.94
N LEU A 55 2.33 4.44 -7.13
CA LEU A 55 0.94 4.18 -7.53
C LEU A 55 0.19 5.45 -7.98
N PRO A 56 0.43 6.66 -7.43
CA PRO A 56 -0.26 7.87 -7.90
C PRO A 56 -0.08 8.17 -9.40
N ARG A 57 0.97 7.63 -10.03
CA ARG A 57 1.22 7.79 -11.48
C ARG A 57 0.24 7.02 -12.36
N MET A 58 -0.56 6.13 -11.78
CA MET A 58 -1.51 5.29 -12.51
C MET A 58 -2.83 6.00 -12.83
N LEU A 59 -3.04 7.21 -12.30
CA LEU A 59 -4.27 7.99 -12.45
C LEU A 59 -4.77 8.13 -13.90
N PHE A 60 -3.88 8.09 -14.89
CA PHE A 60 -4.22 8.22 -16.30
C PHE A 60 -3.97 6.95 -17.11
N GLU A 61 -3.52 5.87 -16.47
CA GLU A 61 -3.32 4.57 -17.11
C GLU A 61 -4.67 3.86 -17.27
N PRO A 62 -4.95 3.20 -18.41
CA PRO A 62 -6.24 2.55 -18.63
C PRO A 62 -6.49 1.42 -17.63
N ASN A 63 -7.73 1.30 -17.11
CA ASN A 63 -8.14 0.26 -16.18
C ASN A 63 -8.29 -1.11 -16.85
N ASN A 64 -7.17 -1.73 -17.21
CA ASN A 64 -7.13 -3.02 -17.90
C ASN A 64 -6.10 -3.97 -17.27
N ALA A 65 -6.11 -5.23 -17.73
CA ALA A 65 -5.26 -6.29 -17.19
C ALA A 65 -3.74 -5.97 -17.25
N ALA A 66 -3.28 -5.20 -18.24
CA ALA A 66 -1.87 -4.84 -18.34
C ALA A 66 -1.47 -3.85 -17.24
N THR A 67 -2.31 -2.83 -16.99
CA THR A 67 -2.14 -1.90 -15.87
C THR A 67 -2.23 -2.60 -14.53
N HIS A 68 -3.18 -3.54 -14.36
CA HIS A 68 -3.31 -4.36 -13.15
C HIS A 68 -2.06 -5.19 -12.86
N ALA A 69 -1.51 -5.86 -13.88
CA ALA A 69 -0.29 -6.66 -13.73
C ALA A 69 0.92 -5.79 -13.35
N ARG A 70 1.04 -4.59 -13.94
CA ARG A 70 2.08 -3.61 -13.57
C ARG A 70 1.92 -3.13 -12.14
N LEU A 71 0.70 -2.77 -11.73
CA LEU A 71 0.37 -2.37 -10.36
C LEU A 71 0.77 -3.44 -9.36
N ALA A 72 0.36 -4.70 -9.59
CA ALA A 72 0.69 -5.82 -8.71
C ALA A 72 2.22 -5.95 -8.54
N LYS A 73 2.95 -5.92 -9.65
CA LYS A 73 4.42 -6.01 -9.65
C LYS A 73 5.09 -4.82 -8.95
N ASP A 74 4.53 -3.62 -9.06
CA ASP A 74 5.06 -2.41 -8.43
C ASP A 74 4.86 -2.45 -6.91
N ILE A 75 3.68 -2.91 -6.46
CA ILE A 75 3.36 -3.15 -5.05
C ILE A 75 4.30 -4.21 -4.46
N GLU A 76 4.43 -5.39 -5.08
CA GLU A 76 5.30 -6.47 -4.62
C GLU A 76 6.74 -5.99 -4.43
N ARG A 77 7.32 -5.34 -5.44
CA ARG A 77 8.71 -4.85 -5.39
C ARG A 77 8.91 -3.80 -4.31
N SER A 78 7.93 -2.92 -4.12
CA SER A 78 8.03 -1.82 -3.16
C SER A 78 7.92 -2.33 -1.73
N LEU A 79 6.98 -3.23 -1.45
CA LEU A 79 6.82 -3.85 -0.15
C LEU A 79 8.01 -4.74 0.21
N ALA A 80 8.50 -5.57 -0.72
CA ALA A 80 9.68 -6.39 -0.49
C ALA A 80 10.94 -5.56 -0.18
N LYS A 81 11.04 -4.36 -0.76
CA LYS A 81 12.17 -3.45 -0.55
C LYS A 81 12.08 -2.68 0.77
N TRP A 82 10.90 -2.20 1.12
CA TRP A 82 10.73 -1.20 2.19
C TRP A 82 10.15 -1.78 3.48
N GLU A 83 9.37 -2.87 3.44
CA GLU A 83 8.76 -3.49 4.61
C GLU A 83 9.25 -4.92 4.82
N ARG A 84 10.41 -5.06 5.49
CA ARG A 84 11.04 -6.38 5.72
C ARG A 84 10.34 -7.22 6.79
N ARG A 85 9.39 -6.65 7.55
CA ARG A 85 8.67 -7.37 8.61
C ARG A 85 7.55 -8.24 8.05
N ILE A 86 7.23 -8.11 6.77
CA ILE A 86 6.23 -8.93 6.08
C ILE A 86 6.87 -9.78 4.99
N LYS A 87 6.24 -10.92 4.71
CA LYS A 87 6.44 -11.70 3.50
C LYS A 87 5.17 -11.57 2.66
N VAL A 88 5.27 -10.87 1.54
CA VAL A 88 4.16 -10.78 0.57
C VAL A 88 3.95 -12.16 -0.04
N GLU A 89 2.72 -12.65 0.02
CA GLU A 89 2.34 -13.95 -0.53
C GLU A 89 1.60 -13.82 -1.83
N GLN A 90 0.76 -12.78 -1.96
CA GLN A 90 -0.04 -12.54 -3.14
C GLN A 90 -0.43 -11.07 -3.25
N VAL A 91 -0.39 -10.54 -4.47
CA VAL A 91 -0.98 -9.25 -4.82
C VAL A 91 -1.95 -9.46 -5.98
N GLU A 92 -3.22 -9.12 -5.74
CA GLU A 92 -4.30 -9.16 -6.73
C GLU A 92 -4.74 -7.73 -7.03
N VAL A 93 -4.96 -7.40 -8.30
CA VAL A 93 -5.44 -6.08 -8.71
C VAL A 93 -6.57 -6.28 -9.71
N GLU A 94 -7.73 -5.70 -9.43
CA GLU A 94 -8.95 -5.83 -10.23
C GLU A 94 -9.63 -4.46 -10.35
N GLY A 95 -10.41 -4.23 -11.40
CA GLY A 95 -11.22 -3.02 -11.51
C GLY A 95 -12.38 -3.03 -10.51
N ASP A 96 -12.73 -1.88 -9.92
CA ASP A 96 -13.95 -1.77 -9.11
C ASP A 96 -15.18 -1.84 -10.04
N PRO A 97 -16.07 -2.83 -9.88
CA PRO A 97 -17.27 -2.94 -10.70
C PRO A 97 -18.23 -1.74 -10.57
N ARG A 98 -18.07 -0.91 -9.53
CA ARG A 98 -18.89 0.28 -9.29
C ARG A 98 -18.25 1.58 -9.77
N GLN A 99 -16.94 1.58 -10.04
CA GLN A 99 -16.16 2.79 -10.34
C GLN A 99 -15.09 2.46 -11.40
N ALA A 100 -15.34 2.85 -12.65
CA ALA A 100 -14.49 2.50 -13.79
C ALA A 100 -13.07 3.11 -13.69
N GLU A 101 -12.92 4.19 -12.95
CA GLU A 101 -11.69 4.91 -12.65
C GLU A 101 -10.96 4.41 -11.38
N THR A 102 -11.37 3.26 -10.84
CA THR A 102 -10.76 2.67 -9.64
C THR A 102 -10.32 1.23 -9.89
N ALA A 103 -9.11 0.91 -9.46
CA ALA A 103 -8.62 -0.46 -9.32
C ALA A 103 -8.43 -0.79 -7.83
N ILE A 104 -8.91 -1.94 -7.40
CA ILE A 104 -8.76 -2.43 -6.03
C ILE A 104 -7.53 -3.34 -6.00
N ALA A 105 -6.50 -2.91 -5.26
CA ALA A 105 -5.32 -3.72 -5.02
C ALA A 105 -5.43 -4.42 -3.66
N SER A 106 -5.46 -5.75 -3.68
CA SER A 106 -5.46 -6.61 -2.49
C SER A 106 -4.09 -7.24 -2.26
N VAL A 107 -3.52 -7.04 -1.09
CA VAL A 107 -2.23 -7.61 -0.69
C VAL A 107 -2.46 -8.60 0.44
N THR A 108 -2.10 -9.86 0.22
CA THR A 108 -2.05 -10.90 1.25
C THR A 108 -0.59 -11.14 1.65
N TYR A 109 -0.31 -11.11 2.95
CA TYR A 109 1.05 -11.24 3.47
C TYR A 109 1.06 -11.97 4.81
N SER A 110 2.22 -12.52 5.17
CA SER A 110 2.48 -13.06 6.51
C SER A 110 3.50 -12.22 7.28
N LEU A 111 3.30 -12.09 8.57
CA LEU A 111 4.25 -11.43 9.47
C LEU A 111 5.45 -12.34 9.68
N VAL A 112 6.66 -11.84 9.45
CA VAL A 112 7.89 -12.64 9.56
C VAL A 112 8.11 -13.16 10.98
N ALA A 113 7.73 -12.39 12.00
CA ALA A 113 7.97 -12.76 13.39
C ALA A 113 6.98 -13.80 13.95
N THR A 114 5.72 -13.80 13.49
CA THR A 114 4.65 -14.61 14.08
C THR A 114 4.08 -15.65 13.12
N GLY A 115 4.34 -15.51 11.81
CA GLY A 115 3.70 -16.30 10.76
C GLY A 115 2.21 -15.99 10.56
N GLN A 116 1.64 -15.03 11.30
CA GLN A 116 0.24 -14.66 11.14
C GLN A 116 0.00 -14.06 9.76
N ARG A 117 -1.10 -14.48 9.14
CA ARG A 117 -1.49 -14.07 7.80
C ARG A 117 -2.51 -12.95 7.87
N GLU A 118 -2.29 -11.92 7.07
CA GLU A 118 -3.15 -10.75 6.97
C GLU A 118 -3.45 -10.40 5.51
N ARG A 119 -4.52 -9.62 5.32
CA ARG A 119 -4.89 -9.06 4.04
C ARG A 119 -5.27 -7.59 4.20
N ILE A 120 -4.80 -6.75 3.28
CA ILE A 120 -5.21 -5.35 3.16
C ILE A 120 -5.64 -5.08 1.73
N ALA A 121 -6.64 -4.21 1.56
CA ALA A 121 -7.06 -3.70 0.25
C ALA A 121 -6.91 -2.18 0.23
N LEU A 122 -6.52 -1.65 -0.92
CA LEU A 122 -6.49 -0.22 -1.19
C LEU A 122 -7.11 0.10 -2.55
N ASP A 123 -7.80 1.23 -2.61
CA ASP A 123 -8.30 1.79 -3.85
C ASP A 123 -7.17 2.57 -4.51
N VAL A 124 -6.92 2.26 -5.78
CA VAL A 124 -5.91 2.93 -6.61
C VAL A 124 -6.62 3.65 -7.74
N PRO A 125 -6.57 4.99 -7.78
CA PRO A 125 -7.11 5.76 -8.90
C PRO A 125 -6.40 5.40 -10.20
N VAL A 126 -7.19 5.11 -11.23
CA VAL A 126 -6.74 4.77 -12.59
C VAL A 126 -7.62 5.48 -13.63
N GLY A 127 -7.17 5.52 -14.89
CA GLY A 127 -8.00 6.03 -15.97
C GLY A 127 -9.08 5.00 -16.36
N ALA A 128 -10.29 5.47 -16.66
CA ALA A 128 -11.31 4.59 -17.23
C ALA A 128 -10.82 4.01 -18.57
N ASP A 129 -11.05 2.71 -18.80
CA ASP A 129 -10.74 2.10 -20.09
C ASP A 129 -11.75 2.57 -21.14
N ALA A 130 -11.25 3.12 -22.25
CA ALA A 130 -12.09 3.59 -23.36
C ALA A 130 -12.71 2.43 -24.19
N GLN A 131 -12.37 1.17 -23.89
CA GLN A 131 -12.76 0.00 -24.68
C GLN A 131 -14.07 -0.69 -24.24
N GLY A 132 -14.81 -0.09 -23.30
CA GLY A 132 -16.09 -0.62 -22.80
C GLY A 132 -17.35 -0.14 -23.55
N GLY A 133 -17.25 0.23 -24.83
CA GLY A 133 -18.39 0.70 -25.61
C GLY A 133 -18.30 0.30 -27.09
N VAL A 134 -18.84 -0.88 -27.42
CA VAL A 134 -19.94 -1.18 -28.36
C VAL A 134 -20.34 -2.63 -28.15
#